data_AF-A0A968HX52-F1
#
_entry.id   AF-A0A968HX52-F1
#
_cell.length_a   1.000
_cell.length_b   1.000
_cell.length_c   1.000
_cell.angle_alpha   90.00
_cell.angle_beta   90.00
_cell.angle_gamma   90.00
#
_symmetry.space_group_name_H-M   'P 1'
#
loop_
_entity.id
_entity.type
_entity.pdbx_description
1 polymer ?
#
loop_
_entity_poly.entity_id
_entity_poly.type
_entity_poly.pdbx_seq_one_letter_code
_entity_poly.pdbx_strand_id
1 'polypeptide(L)'
;MALPTVMGDLDFWRHGDGLPFEFAWRSGVDAVMTAHVVVPQVDAEVATCSYRWLTEILRGELGFDGLIITDALMMAGITRRYAPDVAVVKALQAGADLLLMPVDAVGAIAAITQAVADGALSMKRLDASLERIAHARQKIRNAPCCALGNWILCPIAALPAPLRPLRSKPHPTRSRAPLRSSWRSPTACPCPSPCSNCRKLRC
;
A
#
# COMPACT_ATOMS: atom_id res chain seq x y z
N MET A 1 8.38 -9.51 24.23
CA MET A 1 8.12 -8.10 23.86
C MET A 1 6.73 -7.72 24.31
N ALA A 2 6.57 -6.49 24.82
CA ALA A 2 5.29 -5.94 25.25
C ALA A 2 4.57 -5.28 24.05
N LEU A 3 3.26 -5.12 24.16
CA LEU A 3 2.42 -4.40 23.21
C LEU A 3 2.70 -2.89 23.35
N PRO A 4 3.19 -2.19 22.31
CA PRO A 4 3.42 -0.76 22.38
C PRO A 4 2.11 0.02 22.50
N THR A 5 2.13 1.05 23.33
CA THR A 5 1.03 2.00 23.51
C THR A 5 1.48 3.37 23.05
N VAL A 6 0.73 3.98 22.13
CA VAL A 6 0.95 5.35 21.69
C VAL A 6 -0.05 6.25 22.40
N MET A 7 0.46 7.31 23.02
CA MET A 7 -0.34 8.28 23.74
C MET A 7 -0.68 9.45 22.82
N GLY A 8 -1.94 9.84 22.79
CA GLY A 8 -2.46 10.91 21.93
C GLY A 8 -3.90 10.61 21.55
N ASP A 9 -4.67 11.65 21.29
CA ASP A 9 -6.01 11.55 20.73
C ASP A 9 -5.96 11.43 19.19
N LEU A 10 -7.14 11.34 18.58
CA LEU A 10 -7.23 11.20 17.12
C LEU A 10 -6.73 12.47 16.39
N ASP A 11 -6.91 13.64 16.97
CA ASP A 11 -6.48 14.90 16.34
C ASP A 11 -4.96 15.07 16.40
N PHE A 12 -4.32 14.67 17.50
CA PHE A 12 -2.86 14.55 17.58
C PHE A 12 -2.32 13.61 16.50
N TRP A 13 -2.94 12.45 16.33
CA TRP A 13 -2.55 11.51 15.27
C TRP A 13 -2.71 12.14 13.88
N ARG A 14 -3.85 12.78 13.58
CA ARG A 14 -4.13 13.43 12.29
C ARG A 14 -3.09 14.49 11.90
N HIS A 15 -2.63 15.28 12.87
CA HIS A 15 -1.67 16.37 12.64
C HIS A 15 -0.20 15.94 12.80
N GLY A 16 0.04 14.69 13.18
CA GLY A 16 1.37 14.12 13.35
C GLY A 16 1.53 12.86 12.51
N ASP A 17 1.43 11.70 13.17
CA ASP A 17 1.73 10.38 12.58
C ASP A 17 0.83 10.01 11.39
N GLY A 18 -0.35 10.60 11.25
CA GLY A 18 -1.29 10.38 10.16
C GLY A 18 -0.90 11.04 8.84
N LEU A 19 -0.13 12.14 8.88
CA LEU A 19 0.22 12.92 7.68
C LEU A 19 0.97 12.12 6.61
N PRO A 20 1.98 11.28 6.96
CA PRO A 20 2.64 10.43 5.97
C PRO A 20 1.69 9.42 5.31
N PHE A 21 0.69 8.90 6.04
CA PHE A 21 -0.29 7.96 5.49
C PHE A 21 -1.23 8.65 4.50
N GLU A 22 -1.70 9.86 4.82
CA GLU A 22 -2.49 10.65 3.89
C GLU A 22 -1.72 10.97 2.60
N PHE A 23 -0.43 11.33 2.73
CA PHE A 23 0.43 11.56 1.57
C PHE A 23 0.64 10.30 0.74
N ALA A 24 0.93 9.15 1.37
CA ALA A 24 1.08 7.87 0.69
C ALA A 24 -0.21 7.50 -0.05
N TRP A 25 -1.37 7.69 0.59
CA TRP A 25 -2.67 7.45 -0.01
C TRP A 25 -2.90 8.27 -1.28
N ARG A 26 -2.70 9.60 -1.21
CA ARG A 26 -2.82 10.49 -2.37
C ARG A 26 -1.84 10.15 -3.49
N SER A 27 -0.75 9.44 -3.17
CA SER A 27 0.23 8.94 -4.13
C SER A 27 -0.16 7.59 -4.77
N GLY A 28 -1.29 7.00 -4.37
CA GLY A 28 -1.83 5.78 -4.98
C GLY A 28 -1.16 4.48 -4.49
N VAL A 29 -0.81 4.40 -3.20
CA VAL A 29 -0.30 3.15 -2.61
C VAL A 29 -1.32 2.03 -2.69
N ASP A 30 -0.84 0.82 -2.98
CA ASP A 30 -1.69 -0.36 -3.20
C ASP A 30 -2.11 -1.08 -1.92
N ALA A 31 -1.29 -0.98 -0.88
CA ALA A 31 -1.49 -1.70 0.36
C ALA A 31 -0.98 -0.90 1.57
N VAL A 32 -1.63 -1.10 2.70
CA VAL A 32 -1.23 -0.58 4.02
C VAL A 32 -1.10 -1.75 4.98
N MET A 33 -0.03 -1.76 5.76
CA MET A 33 0.17 -2.72 6.84
C MET A 33 -0.19 -2.10 8.19
N THR A 34 -0.99 -2.81 8.98
CA THR A 34 -1.42 -2.35 10.31
C THR A 34 -0.41 -2.79 11.37
N ALA A 35 -0.01 -1.92 12.29
CA ALA A 35 0.87 -2.30 13.39
C ALA A 35 0.09 -2.83 14.62
N HIS A 36 0.72 -3.71 15.40
CA HIS A 36 0.19 -4.13 16.70
C HIS A 36 0.46 -3.07 17.78
N VAL A 37 -0.33 -2.00 17.78
CA VAL A 37 -0.22 -0.85 18.70
C VAL A 37 -1.59 -0.56 19.31
N VAL A 38 -1.63 -0.05 20.54
CA VAL A 38 -2.85 0.49 21.15
C VAL A 38 -2.75 2.01 21.24
N VAL A 39 -3.83 2.70 20.89
CA VAL A 39 -3.97 4.16 21.05
C VAL A 39 -5.18 4.42 21.94
N PRO A 40 -5.03 4.36 23.28
CA PRO A 40 -6.15 4.20 24.21
C PRO A 40 -7.20 5.31 24.15
N GLN A 41 -6.83 6.51 23.71
CA GLN A 41 -7.76 7.64 23.60
C GLN A 41 -8.64 7.56 22.35
N VAL A 42 -8.28 6.72 21.37
CA VAL A 42 -9.06 6.48 20.16
C VAL A 42 -9.82 5.15 20.28
N ASP A 43 -9.09 4.08 20.59
CA ASP A 43 -9.65 2.75 20.83
C ASP A 43 -8.77 1.96 21.82
N ALA A 44 -9.41 1.27 22.75
CA ALA A 44 -8.74 0.39 23.71
C ALA A 44 -8.29 -0.94 23.06
N GLU A 45 -8.78 -1.24 21.86
CA GLU A 45 -8.36 -2.38 21.05
C GLU A 45 -7.00 -2.17 20.38
N VAL A 46 -6.35 -3.29 20.02
CA VAL A 46 -5.14 -3.25 19.19
C VAL A 46 -5.53 -2.82 17.78
N ALA A 47 -4.79 -1.88 17.18
CA ALA A 47 -5.12 -1.31 15.87
C ALA A 47 -5.40 -2.37 14.78
N THR A 48 -4.66 -3.48 14.76
CA THR A 48 -4.89 -4.62 13.85
C THR A 48 -6.26 -5.30 14.00
N CYS A 49 -6.87 -5.22 15.17
CA CYS A 49 -8.18 -5.82 15.49
C CYS A 49 -9.25 -4.76 15.79
N SER A 50 -8.98 -3.48 15.54
CA SER A 50 -9.90 -2.37 15.83
C SER A 50 -10.71 -2.01 14.59
N TYR A 51 -12.03 -2.15 14.69
CA TYR A 51 -12.95 -1.70 13.65
C TYR A 51 -12.89 -0.19 13.43
N ARG A 52 -12.70 0.57 14.52
CA ARG A 52 -12.55 2.02 14.48
C ARG A 52 -11.35 2.45 13.65
N TRP A 53 -10.19 1.82 13.85
CA TRP A 53 -9.00 2.15 13.06
C TRP A 53 -9.11 1.70 11.60
N LEU A 54 -9.48 0.43 11.36
CA LEU A 54 -9.38 -0.14 10.02
C LEU A 54 -10.57 0.19 9.13
N THR A 55 -11.79 0.25 9.66
CA THR A 55 -12.99 0.50 8.86
C THR A 55 -13.43 1.95 8.96
N GLU A 56 -13.64 2.49 10.16
CA GLU A 56 -14.18 3.85 10.29
C GLU A 56 -13.17 4.91 9.84
N ILE A 57 -11.95 4.86 10.37
CA ILE A 57 -10.91 5.85 10.06
C ILE A 57 -10.26 5.55 8.70
N LEU A 58 -9.66 4.37 8.53
CA LEU A 58 -8.86 4.10 7.32
C LEU A 58 -9.71 3.97 6.06
N ARG A 59 -10.80 3.18 6.08
CA ARG A 59 -11.68 3.05 4.90
C ARG A 59 -12.72 4.16 4.80
N GLY A 60 -13.30 4.58 5.92
CA GLY A 60 -14.37 5.59 5.95
C GLY A 60 -13.83 7.00 5.77
N GLU A 61 -13.14 7.52 6.79
CA GLU A 61 -12.67 8.91 6.80
C GLU A 61 -11.57 9.18 5.75
N LEU A 62 -10.58 8.29 5.64
CA LEU A 62 -9.46 8.44 4.71
C LEU A 62 -9.76 7.90 3.31
N GLY A 63 -10.85 7.13 3.16
CA GLY A 63 -11.29 6.60 1.87
C GLY A 63 -10.38 5.51 1.28
N PHE A 64 -9.55 4.83 2.10
CA PHE A 64 -8.61 3.84 1.60
C PHE A 64 -9.31 2.61 1.01
N ASP A 65 -9.11 2.38 -0.30
CA ASP A 65 -9.70 1.24 -1.02
C ASP A 65 -8.68 0.18 -1.45
N GLY A 66 -7.42 0.34 -1.05
CA GLY A 66 -6.39 -0.67 -1.25
C GLY A 66 -6.50 -1.86 -0.30
N LEU A 67 -5.45 -2.68 -0.29
CA LEU A 67 -5.34 -3.84 0.60
C LEU A 67 -4.92 -3.43 2.01
N ILE A 68 -5.69 -3.86 3.02
CA ILE A 68 -5.29 -3.78 4.42
C ILE A 68 -4.68 -5.11 4.83
N ILE A 69 -3.40 -5.09 5.22
CA ILE A 69 -2.62 -6.27 5.60
C ILE A 69 -2.30 -6.17 7.08
N THR A 70 -2.47 -7.25 7.84
CA THR A 70 -2.01 -7.25 9.23
C THR A 70 -0.49 -7.28 9.30
N ASP A 71 0.10 -6.78 10.39
CA ASP A 71 1.43 -7.23 10.79
C ASP A 71 1.38 -8.71 11.19
N ALA A 72 2.53 -9.34 11.38
CA ALA A 72 2.65 -10.78 11.60
C ALA A 72 1.89 -11.22 12.86
N LEU A 73 0.79 -11.96 12.68
CA LEU A 73 -0.11 -12.36 13.76
C LEU A 73 0.51 -13.33 14.77
N MET A 74 1.64 -13.94 14.43
CA MET A 74 2.45 -14.72 15.37
C MET A 74 3.26 -13.89 16.37
N MET A 75 3.30 -12.56 16.23
CA MET A 75 4.02 -11.69 17.14
C MET A 75 3.35 -11.57 18.53
N ALA A 76 4.20 -11.39 19.55
CA ALA A 76 3.77 -11.28 20.95
C ALA A 76 2.80 -10.12 21.23
N GLY A 77 2.75 -9.10 20.36
CA GLY A 77 1.81 -7.98 20.48
C GLY A 77 0.34 -8.40 20.37
N ILE A 78 0.04 -9.43 19.58
CA ILE A 78 -1.32 -9.98 19.42
C ILE A 78 -1.51 -11.24 20.25
N THR A 79 -0.57 -12.19 20.19
CA THR A 79 -0.73 -13.53 20.79
C THR A 79 -0.83 -13.51 22.32
N ARG A 80 -0.38 -12.43 22.99
CA ARG A 80 -0.57 -12.25 24.44
C ARG A 80 -1.96 -11.74 24.82
N ARG A 81 -2.71 -11.17 23.88
CA ARG A 81 -4.04 -10.58 24.13
C ARG A 81 -5.16 -11.47 23.62
N TYR A 82 -4.92 -12.16 22.51
CA TYR A 82 -5.89 -13.02 21.86
C TYR A 82 -5.32 -14.41 21.62
N ALA A 83 -6.16 -15.42 21.78
CA ALA A 83 -5.88 -16.72 21.22
C ALA A 83 -5.75 -16.59 19.69
N PRO A 84 -4.88 -17.38 19.01
CA PRO A 84 -4.63 -17.28 17.58
C PRO A 84 -5.92 -17.28 16.73
N ASP A 85 -6.84 -18.19 17.05
CA ASP A 85 -8.12 -18.38 16.35
C ASP A 85 -9.05 -17.16 16.49
N VAL A 86 -9.02 -16.52 17.66
CA VAL A 86 -9.81 -15.31 17.92
C VAL A 86 -9.20 -14.10 17.22
N ALA A 87 -7.87 -14.01 17.20
CA ALA A 87 -7.15 -12.90 16.58
C ALA A 87 -7.44 -12.81 15.07
N VAL A 88 -7.43 -13.95 14.37
CA VAL A 88 -7.69 -13.99 12.92
C VAL A 88 -9.12 -13.55 12.58
N VAL A 89 -10.11 -14.00 13.35
CA VAL A 89 -11.51 -13.61 13.15
C VAL A 89 -11.70 -12.13 13.46
N LYS A 90 -11.17 -11.65 14.59
CA LYS A 90 -11.24 -10.23 14.96
C LYS A 90 -10.60 -9.32 13.92
N ALA A 91 -9.43 -9.68 13.38
CA ALA A 91 -8.76 -8.89 12.36
C ALA A 91 -9.61 -8.75 11.08
N LEU A 92 -10.24 -9.84 10.63
CA LEU A 92 -11.15 -9.82 9.48
C LEU A 92 -12.39 -8.97 9.76
N GLN A 93 -13.01 -9.13 10.93
CA GLN A 93 -14.15 -8.33 11.36
C GLN A 93 -13.80 -6.83 11.42
N ALA A 94 -12.60 -6.50 11.89
CA ALA A 94 -12.12 -5.12 12.00
C ALA A 94 -11.96 -4.43 10.63
N GLY A 95 -11.61 -5.16 9.57
CA GLY A 95 -11.45 -4.59 8.23
C GLY A 95 -10.21 -5.05 7.45
N ALA A 96 -9.38 -5.92 8.03
CA ALA A 96 -8.20 -6.47 7.35
C ALA A 96 -8.57 -7.39 6.18
N ASP A 97 -7.86 -7.30 5.07
CA ASP A 97 -8.08 -8.15 3.89
C ASP A 97 -7.15 -9.37 3.87
N LEU A 98 -5.92 -9.19 4.34
CA LEU A 98 -4.88 -10.22 4.35
C LEU A 98 -4.30 -10.40 5.75
N LEU A 99 -4.33 -11.64 6.22
CA LEU A 99 -3.76 -12.07 7.49
C LEU A 99 -2.31 -12.51 7.25
N LEU A 100 -1.36 -11.75 7.77
CA LEU A 100 0.07 -12.03 7.62
C LEU A 100 0.54 -12.99 8.72
N MET A 101 1.13 -14.12 8.33
CA MET A 101 1.80 -15.09 9.22
C MET A 101 1.01 -15.42 10.50
N PRO A 102 -0.19 -16.04 10.38
CA PRO A 102 -0.88 -16.61 11.54
C PRO A 102 -0.03 -17.69 12.21
N VAL A 103 -0.21 -17.89 13.52
CA VAL A 103 0.52 -18.91 14.30
C VAL A 103 0.28 -20.31 13.74
N ASP A 104 -0.98 -20.63 13.45
CA ASP A 104 -1.39 -21.85 12.76
C ASP A 104 -2.35 -21.49 11.63
N ALA A 105 -1.93 -21.74 10.39
CA ALA A 105 -2.73 -21.44 9.21
C ALA A 105 -3.94 -22.39 9.08
N VAL A 106 -3.80 -23.66 9.50
CA VAL A 106 -4.89 -24.65 9.38
C VAL A 106 -5.97 -24.35 10.42
N GLY A 107 -5.57 -24.10 11.67
CA GLY A 107 -6.46 -23.63 12.73
C GLY A 107 -7.15 -22.31 12.37
N ALA A 108 -6.42 -21.36 11.77
CA ALA A 108 -7.01 -20.10 11.31
C ALA A 108 -8.12 -20.31 10.26
N ILE A 109 -7.92 -21.20 9.28
CA ILE A 109 -8.95 -21.52 8.27
C ILE A 109 -10.17 -22.14 8.95
N ALA A 110 -9.98 -23.08 9.89
CA ALA A 110 -11.06 -23.70 10.64
C ALA A 110 -11.84 -22.66 11.46
N ALA A 111 -11.15 -21.77 12.15
CA ALA A 111 -11.75 -20.69 12.94
C ALA A 111 -12.57 -19.72 12.10
N ILE A 112 -12.07 -19.33 10.92
CA ILE A 112 -12.80 -18.47 9.97
C ILE A 112 -14.04 -19.20 9.45
N THR A 113 -13.90 -20.47 9.07
CA THR A 113 -15.02 -21.28 8.56
C THR A 113 -16.13 -21.40 9.61
N GLN A 114 -15.74 -21.65 10.86
CA GLN A 114 -16.69 -21.71 11.98
C GLN A 114 -17.34 -20.35 12.25
N ALA A 115 -16.57 -19.26 12.25
CA ALA A 115 -17.11 -17.92 12.44
C ALA A 115 -18.12 -17.51 11.35
N VAL A 116 -17.95 -17.99 10.12
CA VAL A 116 -18.93 -17.81 9.05
C VAL A 116 -20.17 -18.66 9.28
N ALA A 117 -20.00 -19.94 9.65
CA ALA A 117 -21.11 -20.84 9.96
C ALA A 117 -22.00 -20.33 11.11
N ASP A 118 -21.38 -19.75 12.14
CA ASP A 118 -22.06 -19.20 13.31
C ASP A 118 -22.62 -17.77 13.07
N GLY A 119 -22.38 -17.19 11.89
CA GLY A 119 -22.84 -15.85 11.52
C GLY A 119 -22.05 -14.69 12.16
N ALA A 120 -21.00 -14.98 12.93
CA ALA A 120 -20.11 -13.97 13.51
C ALA A 120 -19.31 -13.21 12.43
N LEU A 121 -19.02 -13.85 11.30
CA LEU A 121 -18.38 -13.23 10.14
C LEU A 121 -19.27 -13.40 8.90
N SER A 122 -19.70 -12.28 8.30
CA SER A 122 -20.55 -12.35 7.11
C SER A 122 -19.74 -12.76 5.86
N MET A 123 -20.35 -13.55 4.97
CA MET A 123 -19.73 -13.89 3.69
C MET A 123 -19.45 -12.64 2.83
N LYS A 124 -20.37 -11.66 2.86
CA LYS A 124 -20.19 -10.36 2.19
C LYS A 124 -18.89 -9.66 2.58
N ARG A 125 -18.49 -9.78 3.86
CA ARG A 125 -17.24 -9.19 4.35
C ARG A 125 -16.02 -9.87 3.71
N LEU A 126 -16.05 -11.19 3.57
CA LEU A 126 -14.99 -11.97 2.91
C LEU A 126 -14.94 -11.70 1.40
N ASP A 127 -16.10 -11.64 0.74
CA ASP A 127 -16.20 -11.32 -0.68
C ASP A 127 -15.55 -9.97 -1.00
N ALA A 128 -15.82 -8.95 -0.19
CA ALA A 128 -15.19 -7.64 -0.33
C ALA A 128 -13.65 -7.69 -0.18
N SER A 129 -13.10 -8.54 0.69
CA SER A 129 -11.65 -8.75 0.76
C SER A 129 -11.12 -9.44 -0.50
N LEU A 130 -11.82 -10.48 -0.97
CA LEU A 130 -11.43 -11.25 -2.15
C LEU A 130 -11.42 -10.40 -3.42
N GLU A 131 -12.38 -9.50 -3.57
CA GLU A 131 -12.43 -8.53 -4.67
C GLU A 131 -11.19 -7.62 -4.67
N ARG A 132 -10.80 -7.08 -3.51
CA ARG A 132 -9.58 -6.25 -3.40
C ARG A 132 -8.31 -7.05 -3.69
N ILE A 133 -8.23 -8.29 -3.20
CA ILE A 133 -7.11 -9.19 -3.49
C ILE A 133 -7.03 -9.49 -4.99
N ALA A 134 -8.17 -9.73 -5.63
CA ALA A 134 -8.24 -9.97 -7.06
C ALA A 134 -7.80 -8.72 -7.85
N HIS A 135 -8.25 -7.53 -7.46
CA HIS A 135 -7.85 -6.26 -8.04
C HIS A 135 -6.33 -6.04 -7.93
N ALA A 136 -5.76 -6.23 -6.75
CA ALA A 136 -4.32 -6.10 -6.54
C ALA A 136 -3.51 -7.11 -7.37
N ARG A 137 -3.93 -8.37 -7.41
CA ARG A 137 -3.31 -9.40 -8.27
C ARG A 137 -3.39 -9.03 -9.75
N GLN A 138 -4.51 -8.48 -10.19
CA GLN A 138 -4.69 -8.04 -11.57
C GLN A 138 -3.76 -6.87 -11.92
N LYS A 139 -3.59 -5.91 -11.01
CA LYS A 139 -2.65 -4.78 -11.18
C LYS A 139 -1.22 -5.28 -11.40
N ILE A 140 -0.77 -6.26 -10.61
CA ILE A 140 0.57 -6.85 -10.74
C ILE A 140 0.72 -7.60 -12.07
N ARG A 141 -0.28 -8.40 -12.46
CA ARG A 141 -0.25 -9.12 -13.75
C ARG A 141 -0.22 -8.20 -14.96
N ASN A 142 -0.91 -7.07 -14.88
CA ASN A 142 -1.01 -6.09 -15.94
C ASN A 142 0.14 -5.07 -15.94
N ALA A 143 1.02 -5.11 -14.94
CA ALA A 143 2.17 -4.23 -14.89
C ALA A 143 3.08 -4.54 -16.11
N PRO A 144 3.44 -3.54 -16.92
CA PRO A 144 4.30 -3.77 -18.08
C PRO A 144 5.63 -4.36 -17.60
N CYS A 145 6.16 -5.33 -18.35
CA CYS A 145 7.37 -6.10 -18.04
C CYS A 145 8.58 -5.23 -17.62
N CYS A 146 8.64 -3.96 -18.08
CA CYS A 146 9.67 -2.99 -17.72
C CYS A 146 9.59 -2.46 -16.27
N ALA A 147 8.43 -2.53 -15.60
CA ALA A 147 8.23 -2.00 -14.25
C ALA A 147 8.67 -2.95 -13.13
N LEU A 148 8.93 -4.23 -13.45
CA LEU A 148 9.27 -5.29 -12.48
C LEU A 148 10.77 -5.60 -12.37
N GLY A 149 11.64 -4.74 -12.93
CA GLY A 149 13.09 -4.78 -12.68
C GLY A 149 13.83 -6.04 -13.15
N ASN A 150 13.19 -6.92 -13.93
CA ASN A 150 13.85 -8.12 -14.46
C ASN A 150 14.01 -8.03 -15.98
N TRP A 151 15.21 -7.61 -16.41
CA TRP A 151 15.56 -7.38 -17.82
C TRP A 151 15.68 -8.68 -18.63
N ILE A 152 15.64 -9.85 -17.97
CA ILE A 152 15.97 -11.16 -18.56
C ILE A 152 14.83 -11.72 -19.43
N LEU A 153 13.60 -11.23 -19.30
CA LEU A 153 12.44 -11.72 -20.05
C LEU A 153 11.91 -10.73 -21.10
N CYS A 154 12.62 -9.63 -21.36
CA CYS A 154 12.28 -8.77 -22.49
C CYS A 154 12.52 -9.56 -23.79
N PRO A 155 11.51 -9.83 -24.64
CA PRO A 155 11.77 -10.46 -25.92
C PRO A 155 12.77 -9.59 -26.68
N ILE A 156 13.88 -10.20 -27.09
CA ILE A 156 15.07 -9.57 -27.71
C ILE A 156 14.74 -8.69 -28.94
N ALA A 157 13.50 -8.73 -29.45
CA ALA A 157 13.06 -8.01 -30.63
C ALA A 157 12.99 -6.48 -30.53
N ALA A 158 13.30 -5.87 -29.37
CA ALA A 158 13.25 -4.41 -29.21
C ALA A 158 14.52 -3.80 -28.58
N LEU A 159 15.71 -4.30 -28.92
CA LEU A 159 16.92 -3.51 -28.70
C LEU A 159 16.91 -2.30 -29.65
N PRO A 160 16.91 -1.05 -29.15
CA PRO A 160 17.28 0.08 -30.00
C PRO A 160 18.74 -0.10 -30.46
N ALA A 161 18.99 0.25 -31.73
CA ALA A 161 20.30 0.18 -32.39
C ALA A 161 21.43 0.68 -31.49
N PRO A 162 22.65 0.12 -31.60
CA PRO A 162 23.76 0.45 -30.71
C PRO A 162 23.98 1.96 -30.64
N LEU A 163 24.07 2.46 -29.40
CA LEU A 163 24.28 3.86 -29.09
C LEU A 163 25.49 4.38 -29.88
N ARG A 164 25.24 5.34 -30.76
CA ARG A 164 26.27 6.08 -31.49
C ARG A 164 27.21 6.73 -30.45
N PRO A 165 28.53 6.59 -30.55
CA PRO A 165 29.44 7.13 -29.56
C PRO A 165 29.27 8.65 -29.45
N LEU A 166 29.09 9.13 -28.22
CA LEU A 166 28.99 10.54 -27.89
C LEU A 166 30.29 11.23 -28.32
N ARG A 167 30.23 12.05 -29.38
CA ARG A 167 31.29 13.03 -29.66
C ARG A 167 31.33 14.00 -28.47
N SER A 168 32.45 14.01 -27.75
CA SER A 168 32.73 15.03 -26.74
C SER A 168 32.70 16.40 -27.42
N LYS A 169 31.80 17.28 -26.97
CA LYS A 169 31.90 18.70 -27.30
C LYS A 169 33.05 19.29 -26.47
N PRO A 170 33.93 20.12 -27.05
CA PRO A 170 34.98 20.78 -26.27
C PRO A 170 34.37 21.75 -25.25
N HIS A 171 35.00 21.80 -24.07
CA HIS A 171 34.63 22.68 -22.96
C HIS A 171 34.62 24.16 -23.40
N PRO A 172 33.55 24.93 -23.13
CA PRO A 172 33.58 26.37 -23.30
C PRO A 172 34.39 27.01 -22.16
N THR A 173 35.36 27.84 -22.53
CA THR A 173 36.15 28.65 -21.62
C THR A 173 35.29 29.71 -20.93
N ARG A 174 35.61 29.92 -19.65
CA ARG A 174 34.87 30.72 -18.68
C ARG A 174 34.96 32.22 -19.04
N SER A 175 33.83 32.84 -19.37
CA SER A 175 33.66 34.30 -19.27
C SER A 175 32.31 34.62 -18.60
N ARG A 176 32.35 35.60 -17.68
CA ARG A 176 31.29 35.99 -16.76
C ARG A 176 30.22 36.86 -17.45
N ALA A 177 28.94 36.57 -17.24
CA ALA A 177 27.82 37.51 -17.41
C ALA A 177 26.64 37.13 -16.48
N PRO A 178 25.79 38.09 -16.06
CA PRO A 178 25.05 38.00 -14.78
C PRO A 178 23.66 37.35 -14.88
N LEU A 179 23.18 36.94 -13.70
CA LEU A 179 21.89 36.35 -13.38
C LEU A 179 20.70 37.07 -14.03
N ARG A 180 19.87 36.33 -14.78
CA ARG A 180 18.47 36.69 -15.04
C ARG A 180 17.55 35.58 -14.58
N SER A 181 16.60 36.01 -13.75
CA SER A 181 15.44 35.27 -13.27
C SER A 181 14.44 35.04 -14.40
N SER A 182 14.16 33.77 -14.68
CA SER A 182 12.88 33.38 -15.29
C SER A 182 12.52 31.98 -14.81
N TRP A 183 11.68 31.93 -13.77
CA TRP A 183 10.95 30.73 -13.41
C TRP A 183 9.97 30.43 -14.56
N ARG A 184 10.30 29.45 -15.39
CA ARG A 184 9.35 28.79 -16.29
C ARG A 184 8.87 27.51 -15.60
N SER A 185 7.56 27.35 -15.54
CA SER A 185 6.83 26.18 -15.05
C SER A 185 7.36 24.88 -15.67
N PRO A 186 7.41 23.75 -14.96
CA PRO A 186 7.71 22.46 -15.58
C PRO A 186 6.45 21.96 -16.29
N THR A 187 6.25 22.41 -17.53
CA THR A 187 5.41 21.68 -18.49
C THR A 187 6.18 20.46 -18.98
N ALA A 188 5.54 19.29 -18.89
CA ALA A 188 5.85 18.02 -19.54
C ALA A 188 7.00 17.18 -18.94
N CYS A 189 6.61 16.08 -18.26
CA CYS A 189 7.44 14.90 -18.14
C CYS A 189 7.69 14.30 -19.54
N PRO A 190 8.93 13.90 -19.89
CA PRO A 190 9.21 13.25 -21.16
C PRO A 190 8.79 11.77 -21.11
N CYS A 191 7.81 11.38 -21.93
CA CYS A 191 7.54 9.98 -22.24
C CYS A 191 8.70 9.38 -23.07
N PRO A 192 9.23 8.21 -22.73
CA PRO A 192 10.16 7.50 -23.59
C PRO A 192 9.37 6.64 -24.60
N SER A 193 9.53 6.96 -25.88
CA SER A 193 9.11 6.22 -27.10
C SER A 193 7.70 6.46 -27.66
N PRO A 194 7.52 6.36 -29.01
CA PRO A 194 6.28 6.67 -29.68
C PRO A 194 5.32 5.47 -29.60
N CYS A 195 4.43 5.46 -28.60
CA CYS A 195 3.26 4.58 -28.65
C CYS A 195 2.34 5.02 -29.79
N SER A 196 2.11 4.13 -30.76
CA SER A 196 1.23 4.31 -31.92
C SER A 196 -0.25 4.59 -31.57
N ASN A 197 -0.61 4.56 -30.29
CA ASN A 197 -1.95 4.91 -29.79
C ASN A 197 -2.07 6.30 -29.15
N CYS A 198 -1.01 7.12 -29.13
CA CYS A 198 -1.06 8.48 -28.58
C CYS A 198 -1.65 9.54 -29.55
N ARG A 199 -2.46 9.12 -30.55
CA ARG A 199 -2.94 10.00 -31.63
C ARG A 199 -4.44 10.37 -31.51
N LYS A 200 -5.04 10.34 -30.32
CA LYS A 200 -6.48 10.68 -30.19
C LYS A 200 -6.92 11.56 -29.00
N LEU A 201 -6.01 12.20 -28.27
CA LEU A 201 -6.41 13.27 -27.35
C LEU A 201 -5.69 14.55 -27.77
N ARG A 202 -6.45 15.42 -28.44
CA ARG A 202 -6.02 16.77 -28.84
C ARG A 202 -5.81 17.62 -27.57
N CYS A 203 -4.88 18.56 -27.72
CA CYS A 203 -4.40 19.55 -26.76
C CYS A 203 -5.48 20.21 -25.91
#